data_AF-A0A5B8BQ05-F1
#
_entry.id   AF-A0A5B8BQ05-F1
#
_cell.length_a   1.000
_cell.length_b   1.000
_cell.length_c   1.000
_cell.angle_alpha   90.00
_cell.angle_beta   90.00
_cell.angle_gamma   90.00
#
_symmetry.space_group_name_H-M   'P 1'
#
loop_
_entity.id
_entity.type
_entity.pdbx_description
1 polymer ?
#
loop_
_entity_poly.entity_id
_entity_poly.type
_entity_poly.pdbx_seq_one_letter_code
_entity_poly.pdbx_strand_id
1 'polypeptide(L)'
;MPRITMQWVTDCVSAIRDLKTMPESSSTLDVVMAVINARLKLDDLYQGSVYASYLKVSVGEANKFKAKLDDINEKYVRDLNQEMERADVMSLRGSASTLLSILSSELGVAPVFLLERKEGYDTDTLCSAGHQLFPTSIIVKVPDVWDDMQEAGKALAFDLPTACGFHVFRVLESTLRAYWDCVSDKKKRPKPATIGNFARALKEENLGEEKIWETLSQISRLHRNPIMHPEVLLTNEEAIETLGIARSAIGAMARVLPERPDLLAHFSSDTPSV
;
A
#
# COMPACT_ATOMS: atom_id res chain seq x y z
N MET A 1 7.45 -0.98 0.30
CA MET A 1 7.09 -2.38 0.62
C MET A 1 6.51 -3.02 -0.63
N PRO A 2 7.01 -4.18 -1.11
CA PRO A 2 6.50 -4.81 -2.32
C PRO A 2 5.01 -5.16 -2.17
N ARG A 3 4.19 -4.68 -3.12
CA ARG A 3 2.74 -4.94 -3.16
C ARG A 3 2.55 -6.41 -3.51
N ILE A 4 1.87 -7.14 -2.63
CA ILE A 4 1.51 -8.52 -2.92
C ILE A 4 0.13 -8.55 -3.56
N THR A 5 0.09 -8.93 -4.82
CA THR A 5 -1.13 -9.07 -5.60
C THR A 5 -1.45 -10.56 -5.80
N MET A 6 -2.69 -10.87 -6.19
CA MET A 6 -3.04 -12.23 -6.63
C MET A 6 -2.16 -12.69 -7.79
N GLN A 7 -1.72 -11.76 -8.66
CA GLN A 7 -0.76 -12.06 -9.71
C GLN A 7 0.58 -12.53 -9.13
N TRP A 8 1.14 -11.80 -8.16
CA TRP A 8 2.40 -12.20 -7.51
C TRP A 8 2.30 -13.58 -6.84
N VAL A 9 1.18 -13.86 -6.15
CA VAL A 9 0.95 -15.19 -5.52
C VAL A 9 0.87 -16.25 -6.62
N THR A 10 0.18 -15.95 -7.72
CA THR A 10 0.05 -16.85 -8.87
C THR A 10 1.41 -17.12 -9.51
N ASP A 11 2.27 -16.11 -9.65
CA ASP A 11 3.62 -16.25 -10.18
C ASP A 11 4.48 -17.16 -9.28
N CYS A 12 4.40 -16.99 -7.96
CA CYS A 12 5.11 -17.85 -7.00
C CYS A 12 4.63 -19.31 -7.08
N VAL A 13 3.31 -19.50 -7.12
CA VAL A 13 2.70 -20.84 -7.23
C VAL A 13 3.01 -21.49 -8.58
N SER A 14 3.07 -20.71 -9.66
CA SER A 14 3.34 -21.21 -11.01
C SER A 14 4.79 -21.69 -11.13
N ALA A 15 5.76 -20.97 -10.57
CA ALA A 15 7.16 -21.42 -10.55
C ALA A 15 7.33 -22.80 -9.88
N ILE A 16 6.57 -23.08 -8.81
CA ILE A 16 6.57 -24.40 -8.14
C ILE A 16 5.81 -25.44 -8.99
N ARG A 17 4.70 -25.04 -9.61
CA ARG A 17 3.89 -25.92 -10.47
C ARG A 17 4.66 -26.37 -11.72
N ASP A 18 5.47 -25.51 -12.30
CA ASP A 18 6.24 -25.84 -13.50
C ASP A 18 7.17 -27.04 -13.26
N LEU A 19 7.78 -27.13 -12.08
CA LEU A 19 8.57 -28.31 -11.68
C LEU A 19 7.74 -29.59 -11.58
N LYS A 20 6.47 -29.48 -11.17
CA LYS A 20 5.54 -30.63 -11.12
C LYS A 20 5.15 -31.10 -12.52
N THR A 21 4.95 -30.19 -13.47
CA THR A 21 4.44 -30.48 -14.82
C THR A 21 5.53 -30.58 -15.89
N MET A 22 6.79 -30.39 -15.52
CA MET A 22 7.93 -30.44 -16.43
C MET A 22 8.01 -31.79 -17.16
N PRO A 23 8.18 -31.86 -18.49
CA PRO A 23 8.31 -33.12 -19.23
C PRO A 23 9.50 -33.97 -18.75
N GLU A 24 9.40 -35.30 -18.84
CA GLU A 24 10.54 -36.19 -18.55
C GLU A 24 11.70 -36.03 -19.54
N SER A 25 11.42 -35.51 -20.73
CA SER A 25 12.41 -35.21 -21.78
C SER A 25 13.05 -33.82 -21.66
N SER A 26 12.82 -33.10 -20.56
CA SER A 26 13.38 -31.76 -20.38
C SER A 26 14.90 -31.83 -20.22
N SER A 27 15.62 -30.84 -20.76
CA SER A 27 17.06 -30.78 -20.58
C SER A 27 17.41 -30.46 -19.13
N THR A 28 18.60 -30.90 -18.69
CA THR A 28 19.09 -30.60 -17.33
C THR A 28 19.23 -29.10 -17.09
N LEU A 29 19.60 -28.33 -18.11
CA LEU A 29 19.60 -26.86 -18.04
C LEU A 29 18.21 -26.30 -17.72
N ASP A 30 17.16 -26.75 -18.41
CA ASP A 30 15.80 -26.26 -18.19
C ASP A 30 15.32 -26.58 -16.77
N VAL A 31 15.61 -27.80 -16.29
CA VAL A 31 15.25 -28.21 -14.94
C VAL A 31 15.98 -27.38 -13.89
N VAL A 32 17.30 -27.19 -14.03
CA VAL A 32 18.11 -26.39 -13.11
C VAL A 32 17.63 -24.93 -13.08
N MET A 33 17.32 -24.34 -14.23
CA MET A 33 16.78 -22.97 -14.29
C MET A 33 15.41 -22.86 -13.59
N ALA A 34 14.53 -23.84 -13.78
CA ALA A 34 13.25 -23.88 -13.08
C ALA A 34 13.42 -24.08 -11.57
N VAL A 35 14.40 -24.90 -11.14
CA VAL A 35 14.75 -25.11 -9.73
C VAL A 35 15.21 -23.80 -9.09
N ILE A 36 16.11 -23.06 -9.76
CA ILE A 36 16.59 -21.75 -9.28
C ILE A 36 15.42 -20.76 -9.17
N ASN A 37 14.56 -20.68 -10.19
CA ASN A 37 13.40 -19.80 -10.17
C ASN A 37 12.42 -20.14 -9.05
N ALA A 38 12.08 -21.42 -8.89
CA ALA A 38 11.19 -21.88 -7.81
C ALA A 38 11.77 -21.58 -6.42
N ARG A 39 13.09 -21.74 -6.24
CA ARG A 39 13.77 -21.40 -5.00
C ARG A 39 13.65 -19.91 -4.66
N LEU A 40 13.94 -19.03 -5.62
CA LEU A 40 13.80 -17.59 -5.44
C LEU A 40 12.36 -17.22 -5.05
N LYS A 41 11.36 -17.81 -5.72
CA LYS A 41 9.94 -17.56 -5.41
C LYS A 41 9.51 -18.11 -4.04
N LEU A 42 10.09 -19.21 -3.58
CA LEU A 42 9.85 -19.71 -2.23
C LEU A 42 10.44 -18.78 -1.17
N ASP A 43 11.63 -18.25 -1.41
CA ASP A 43 12.26 -17.31 -0.48
C ASP A 43 11.49 -15.99 -0.44
N ASP A 44 11.06 -15.48 -1.59
CA ASP A 44 10.14 -14.34 -1.65
C ASP A 44 8.86 -14.61 -0.85
N LEU A 45 8.26 -15.80 -0.99
CA LEU A 45 7.00 -16.15 -0.34
C LEU A 45 7.11 -16.33 1.18
N TYR A 46 8.11 -17.08 1.65
CA TYR A 46 8.22 -17.48 3.06
C TYR A 46 9.22 -16.65 3.89
N GLN A 47 10.03 -15.81 3.26
CA GLN A 47 11.02 -14.97 3.97
C GLN A 47 10.84 -13.49 3.63
N GLY A 48 10.55 -13.15 2.37
CA GLY A 48 10.41 -11.78 1.89
C GLY A 48 9.01 -11.17 2.04
N SER A 49 7.99 -11.98 2.32
CA SER A 49 6.59 -11.53 2.28
C SER A 49 5.98 -11.26 3.66
N VAL A 50 5.01 -10.34 3.71
CA VAL A 50 4.17 -10.15 4.91
C VAL A 50 3.28 -11.35 5.22
N TYR A 51 3.06 -12.24 4.24
CA TYR A 51 2.28 -13.47 4.42
C TYR A 51 3.06 -14.59 5.09
N ALA A 52 4.40 -14.50 5.15
CA ALA A 52 5.24 -15.53 5.74
C ALA A 52 4.79 -15.94 7.15
N SER A 53 4.35 -14.98 7.98
CA SER A 53 3.85 -15.23 9.33
C SER A 53 2.46 -15.90 9.37
N TYR A 54 1.73 -15.89 8.26
CA TYR A 54 0.41 -16.48 8.09
C TYR A 54 0.46 -17.85 7.41
N LEU A 55 1.54 -18.20 6.71
CA LEU A 55 1.75 -19.49 6.04
C LEU A 55 2.37 -20.55 6.97
N LYS A 56 1.78 -20.73 8.15
CA LYS A 56 2.34 -21.55 9.24
C LYS A 56 2.27 -23.06 8.98
N VAL A 57 1.29 -23.51 8.21
CA VAL A 57 1.06 -24.94 7.94
C VAL A 57 1.98 -25.41 6.82
N SER A 58 2.10 -24.62 5.74
CA SER A 58 2.91 -24.99 4.57
C SER A 58 4.42 -24.76 4.74
N VAL A 59 4.86 -23.91 5.68
CA VAL A 59 6.29 -23.59 5.86
C VAL A 59 7.17 -24.82 6.13
N GLY A 60 6.65 -25.82 6.86
CA GLY A 60 7.39 -27.05 7.15
C GLY A 60 7.72 -27.84 5.89
N GLU A 61 6.74 -27.99 4.99
CA GLU A 61 6.94 -28.65 3.69
C GLU A 61 7.70 -27.77 2.70
N ALA A 62 7.55 -26.45 2.78
CA ALA A 62 8.32 -25.51 1.97
C ALA A 62 9.82 -25.64 2.26
N ASN A 63 10.21 -25.76 3.53
CA ASN A 63 11.61 -25.95 3.93
C ASN A 63 12.17 -27.29 3.44
N LYS A 64 11.39 -28.38 3.52
CA LYS A 64 11.79 -29.69 2.97
C LYS A 64 11.96 -29.62 1.46
N PHE A 65 11.02 -28.97 0.77
CA PHE A 65 11.09 -28.79 -0.68
C PHE A 65 12.29 -27.93 -1.09
N LYS A 66 12.56 -26.83 -0.37
CA LYS A 66 13.75 -26.00 -0.57
C LYS A 66 15.04 -26.79 -0.43
N ALA A 67 15.16 -27.62 0.61
CA ALA A 67 16.33 -28.49 0.78
C ALA A 67 16.51 -29.46 -0.42
N LYS A 68 15.42 -29.96 -1.00
CA LYS A 68 15.49 -30.79 -2.22
C LYS A 68 15.88 -29.98 -3.46
N LEU A 69 15.41 -28.74 -3.59
CA LEU A 69 15.85 -27.83 -4.65
C LEU A 69 17.35 -27.57 -4.57
N ASP A 70 17.87 -27.35 -3.35
CA ASP A 70 19.30 -27.13 -3.11
C ASP A 70 20.12 -28.37 -3.49
N ASP A 71 19.72 -29.57 -3.08
CA ASP A 71 20.34 -30.85 -3.44
C ASP A 71 20.40 -31.07 -4.97
N ILE A 72 19.28 -30.85 -5.67
CA ILE A 72 19.22 -30.96 -7.13
C ILE A 72 20.14 -29.93 -7.79
N ASN A 73 20.09 -28.67 -7.35
CA ASN A 73 20.93 -27.63 -7.90
C ASN A 73 22.41 -27.95 -7.71
N GLU A 74 22.84 -28.36 -6.50
CA GLU A 74 24.24 -28.71 -6.23
C GLU A 74 24.74 -29.89 -7.06
N LYS A 75 23.90 -30.92 -7.25
CA LYS A 75 24.23 -32.12 -8.03
C LYS A 75 24.40 -31.82 -9.51
N TYR A 76 23.52 -31.02 -10.10
CA TYR A 76 23.44 -30.87 -11.56
C TYR A 76 24.04 -29.58 -12.12
N VAL A 77 24.20 -28.51 -11.33
CA VAL A 77 24.68 -27.21 -11.83
C VAL A 77 26.10 -27.25 -12.41
N ARG A 78 26.92 -28.21 -11.99
CA ARG A 78 28.33 -28.34 -12.43
C ARG A 78 28.49 -28.97 -13.81
N ASP A 79 27.50 -29.75 -14.25
CA ASP A 79 27.47 -30.34 -15.58
C ASP A 79 26.02 -30.38 -16.07
N LEU A 80 25.67 -29.40 -16.89
CA LEU A 80 24.33 -29.22 -17.43
C LEU A 80 24.04 -30.12 -18.64
N ASN A 81 25.03 -30.90 -19.11
CA ASN A 81 24.86 -31.85 -20.20
C ASN A 81 24.58 -33.27 -19.70
N GLN A 82 24.82 -33.56 -18.42
CA GLN A 82 24.50 -34.87 -17.85
C GLN A 82 22.97 -35.06 -17.80
N GLU A 83 22.49 -36.29 -17.99
CA GLU A 83 21.07 -36.60 -17.82
C GLU A 83 20.69 -36.62 -16.34
N MET A 84 19.52 -36.06 -16.01
CA MET A 84 19.00 -36.16 -14.64
C MET A 84 18.50 -37.56 -14.33
N GLU A 85 18.79 -38.03 -13.13
CA GLU A 85 18.27 -39.31 -12.65
C GLU A 85 16.74 -39.27 -12.54
N ARG A 86 16.08 -40.30 -13.04
CA ARG A 86 14.61 -40.42 -12.96
C ARG A 86 14.08 -40.34 -11.53
N ALA A 87 14.83 -40.87 -10.56
CA ALA A 87 14.49 -40.82 -9.15
C ALA A 87 14.47 -39.38 -8.60
N ASP A 88 15.41 -38.54 -9.05
CA ASP A 88 15.49 -37.13 -8.68
C ASP A 88 14.30 -36.34 -9.23
N VAL A 89 13.95 -36.57 -10.50
CA VAL A 89 12.78 -35.93 -11.12
C VAL A 89 11.48 -36.35 -10.43
N MET A 90 11.31 -37.64 -10.15
CA MET A 90 10.13 -38.15 -9.43
C MET A 90 10.03 -37.59 -8.00
N SER A 91 11.16 -37.54 -7.28
CA SER A 91 11.23 -36.98 -5.93
C SER A 91 10.88 -35.49 -5.94
N LEU A 92 11.44 -34.73 -6.88
CA LEU A 92 11.18 -33.30 -7.04
C LEU A 92 9.69 -33.02 -7.32
N ARG A 93 9.10 -33.74 -8.28
CA ARG A 93 7.66 -33.63 -8.60
C ARG A 93 6.78 -34.01 -7.41
N GLY A 94 7.16 -35.06 -6.68
CA GLY A 94 6.45 -35.51 -5.48
C GLY A 94 6.42 -34.44 -4.40
N SER A 95 7.58 -33.89 -4.04
CA SER A 95 7.69 -32.82 -3.05
C SER A 95 6.97 -31.53 -3.48
N ALA A 96 7.08 -31.14 -4.75
CA ALA A 96 6.33 -30.00 -5.29
C ALA A 96 4.81 -30.21 -5.18
N SER A 97 4.32 -31.41 -5.48
CA SER A 97 2.90 -31.72 -5.37
C SER A 97 2.40 -31.71 -3.93
N THR A 98 3.18 -32.24 -2.99
CA THR A 98 2.85 -32.20 -1.55
C THR A 98 2.76 -30.77 -1.05
N LEU A 99 3.78 -29.94 -1.34
CA LEU A 99 3.79 -28.53 -0.97
C LEU A 99 2.59 -27.78 -1.55
N LEU A 100 2.33 -27.92 -2.86
CA LEU A 100 1.21 -27.25 -3.51
C LEU A 100 -0.14 -27.66 -2.92
N SER A 101 -0.31 -28.92 -2.52
CA SER A 101 -1.55 -29.39 -1.89
C SER A 101 -1.77 -28.71 -0.53
N ILE A 102 -0.72 -28.62 0.29
CA ILE A 102 -0.81 -28.02 1.63
C ILE A 102 -0.95 -26.51 1.53
N LEU A 103 -0.15 -25.86 0.69
CA LEU A 103 -0.24 -24.43 0.42
C LEU A 103 -1.64 -24.05 -0.11
N SER A 104 -2.20 -24.83 -1.05
CA SER A 104 -3.56 -24.58 -1.56
C SER A 104 -4.61 -24.73 -0.46
N SER A 105 -4.47 -25.72 0.43
CA SER A 105 -5.38 -25.89 1.56
C SER A 105 -5.29 -24.73 2.56
N GLU A 106 -4.08 -24.21 2.80
CA GLU A 106 -3.85 -23.08 3.70
C GLU A 106 -4.36 -21.77 3.10
N LEU A 107 -4.07 -21.51 1.82
CA LEU A 107 -4.61 -20.35 1.10
C LEU A 107 -6.13 -20.42 0.96
N GLY A 108 -6.70 -21.62 0.86
CA GLY A 108 -8.16 -21.82 0.78
C GLY A 108 -8.94 -21.38 2.02
N VAL A 109 -8.26 -21.20 3.16
CA VAL A 109 -8.85 -20.66 4.40
C VAL A 109 -8.33 -19.26 4.75
N ALA A 110 -7.50 -18.66 3.89
CA ALA A 110 -7.00 -17.31 4.11
C ALA A 110 -8.14 -16.28 3.97
N PRO A 111 -8.19 -15.24 4.82
CA PRO A 111 -9.17 -14.18 4.68
C PRO A 111 -8.93 -13.41 3.39
N VAL A 112 -9.90 -13.46 2.47
CA VAL A 112 -9.91 -12.69 1.22
C VAL A 112 -10.96 -11.60 1.33
N PHE A 113 -10.56 -10.36 1.06
CA PHE A 113 -11.46 -9.22 1.00
C PHE A 113 -11.76 -8.90 -0.45
N LEU A 114 -13.05 -8.88 -0.81
CA LEU A 114 -13.51 -8.35 -2.07
C LEU A 114 -13.74 -6.85 -1.90
N LEU A 115 -12.97 -6.04 -2.62
CA LEU A 115 -13.10 -4.59 -2.58
C LEU A 115 -14.01 -4.14 -3.72
N GLU A 116 -14.97 -3.29 -3.39
CA GLU A 116 -15.85 -2.64 -4.35
C GLU A 116 -15.37 -1.22 -4.64
N ARG A 117 -15.67 -0.72 -5.84
CA ARG A 117 -15.49 0.69 -6.17
C ARG A 117 -16.30 1.55 -5.20
N LYS A 118 -15.81 2.73 -4.86
CA LYS A 118 -16.53 3.69 -4.02
C LYS A 118 -16.85 4.91 -4.87
N GLU A 119 -18.12 5.06 -5.25
CA GLU A 119 -18.56 6.08 -6.21
C GLU A 119 -17.73 6.06 -7.51
N GLY A 120 -17.12 7.18 -7.89
CA GLY A 120 -16.26 7.32 -9.07
C GLY A 120 -14.82 6.85 -8.87
N TYR A 121 -14.45 6.35 -7.69
CA TYR A 121 -13.08 5.91 -7.39
C TYR A 121 -12.93 4.40 -7.60
N ASP A 122 -11.96 4.03 -8.45
CA ASP A 122 -11.57 2.63 -8.62
C ASP A 122 -10.72 2.13 -7.43
N THR A 123 -10.71 0.81 -7.24
CA THR A 123 -10.07 0.17 -6.10
C THR A 123 -8.55 0.26 -6.13
N ASP A 124 -7.92 0.33 -7.30
CA ASP A 124 -6.47 0.47 -7.42
C ASP A 124 -6.02 1.86 -6.97
N THR A 125 -6.75 2.91 -7.39
CA THR A 125 -6.55 4.28 -6.92
C THR A 125 -6.68 4.35 -5.41
N LEU A 126 -7.76 3.81 -4.83
CA LEU A 126 -7.97 3.86 -3.39
C LEU A 126 -6.88 3.09 -2.62
N CYS A 127 -6.51 1.88 -3.05
CA CYS A 127 -5.57 1.04 -2.30
C CYS A 127 -4.10 1.47 -2.44
N SER A 128 -3.71 1.94 -3.63
CA SER A 128 -2.30 2.08 -4.00
C SER A 128 -1.91 3.52 -4.34
N ALA A 129 -2.86 4.34 -4.76
CA ALA A 129 -2.60 5.70 -5.20
C ALA A 129 -3.49 6.73 -4.46
N GLY A 130 -3.64 6.57 -3.15
CA GLY A 130 -4.48 7.45 -2.31
C GLY A 130 -4.14 8.94 -2.43
N HIS A 131 -2.89 9.29 -2.74
CA HIS A 131 -2.49 10.67 -3.08
C HIS A 131 -3.27 11.29 -4.25
N GLN A 132 -3.78 10.49 -5.21
CA GLN A 132 -4.57 10.97 -6.34
C GLN A 132 -5.96 11.48 -5.92
N LEU A 133 -6.41 11.14 -4.71
CA LEU A 133 -7.62 11.71 -4.12
C LEU A 133 -7.49 13.20 -3.81
N PHE A 134 -6.26 13.72 -3.77
CA PHE A 134 -5.93 15.09 -3.39
C PHE A 134 -5.34 15.87 -4.58
N PRO A 135 -5.22 17.21 -4.48
CA PRO A 135 -4.57 17.99 -5.53
C PRO A 135 -3.08 17.61 -5.64
N THR A 136 -2.62 17.21 -6.83
CA THR A 136 -1.24 16.72 -7.06
C THR A 136 -0.16 17.70 -6.61
N SER A 137 -0.43 19.00 -6.69
CA SER A 137 0.51 20.05 -6.29
C SER A 137 0.85 20.05 -4.80
N ILE A 138 0.07 19.41 -3.93
CA ILE A 138 0.36 19.44 -2.50
C ILE A 138 1.55 18.53 -2.13
N ILE A 139 1.84 17.48 -2.91
CA ILE A 139 2.94 16.54 -2.63
C ILE A 139 4.29 17.28 -2.59
N VAL A 140 4.49 18.23 -3.52
CA VAL A 140 5.72 19.04 -3.60
C VAL A 140 5.73 20.24 -2.66
N LYS A 141 4.60 20.59 -2.04
CA LYS A 141 4.45 21.77 -1.18
C LYS A 141 4.40 21.41 0.31
N VAL A 142 3.84 20.25 0.64
CA VAL A 142 3.66 19.74 2.01
C VAL A 142 3.88 18.21 1.99
N PRO A 143 5.11 17.72 1.75
CA PRO A 143 5.36 16.29 1.52
C PRO A 143 5.04 15.38 2.73
N ASP A 144 5.05 15.92 3.95
CA ASP A 144 4.74 15.19 5.19
C ASP A 144 3.30 14.61 5.22
N VAL A 145 2.43 14.99 4.28
CA VAL A 145 1.06 14.46 4.17
C VAL A 145 0.96 13.14 3.41
N TRP A 146 2.04 12.69 2.77
CA TRP A 146 2.02 11.53 1.86
C TRP A 146 1.40 10.28 2.51
N ASP A 147 1.86 9.91 3.70
CA ASP A 147 1.36 8.72 4.38
C ASP A 147 -0.13 8.85 4.73
N ASP A 148 -0.55 10.01 5.25
CA ASP A 148 -1.96 10.28 5.55
C ASP A 148 -2.83 10.25 4.28
N MET A 149 -2.31 10.65 3.12
CA MET A 149 -3.04 10.52 1.86
C MET A 149 -3.23 9.07 1.43
N GLN A 150 -2.17 8.26 1.55
CA GLN A 150 -2.22 6.84 1.20
C GLN A 150 -3.15 6.07 2.14
N GLU A 151 -3.10 6.36 3.45
CA GLU A 151 -3.98 5.73 4.44
C GLU A 151 -5.44 6.20 4.31
N ALA A 152 -5.71 7.45 3.92
CA ALA A 152 -7.06 7.90 3.61
C ALA A 152 -7.70 7.06 2.49
N GLY A 153 -6.96 6.83 1.40
CA GLY A 153 -7.43 5.99 0.29
C GLY A 153 -7.69 4.55 0.70
N LYS A 154 -6.75 3.92 1.41
CA LYS A 154 -6.92 2.54 1.91
C LYS A 154 -8.11 2.43 2.86
N ALA A 155 -8.23 3.34 3.81
CA ALA A 155 -9.33 3.34 4.76
C ALA A 155 -10.69 3.40 4.04
N LEU A 156 -10.79 4.19 2.96
CA LEU A 156 -11.99 4.23 2.12
C LEU A 156 -12.20 2.92 1.32
N ALA A 157 -11.13 2.31 0.79
CA ALA A 157 -11.22 1.04 0.07
C ALA A 157 -11.75 -0.10 0.96
N PHE A 158 -11.30 -0.16 2.21
CA PHE A 158 -11.59 -1.24 3.16
C PHE A 158 -12.82 -0.96 4.04
N ASP A 159 -13.71 -0.03 3.65
CA ASP A 159 -14.93 0.28 4.39
C ASP A 159 -14.66 0.73 5.85
N LEU A 160 -13.61 1.54 6.05
CA LEU A 160 -13.24 2.18 7.32
C LEU A 160 -13.46 3.71 7.24
N PRO A 161 -14.71 4.17 7.03
CA PRO A 161 -15.02 5.57 6.72
C PRO A 161 -14.58 6.57 7.79
N THR A 162 -14.71 6.23 9.07
CA THR A 162 -14.24 7.11 10.16
C THR A 162 -12.72 7.31 10.10
N ALA A 163 -11.96 6.24 9.84
CA ALA A 163 -10.50 6.31 9.69
C ALA A 163 -10.10 7.14 8.45
N CYS A 164 -10.83 6.97 7.34
CA CYS A 164 -10.66 7.83 6.16
C CYS A 164 -10.81 9.32 6.52
N GLY A 165 -11.91 9.67 7.21
CA GLY A 165 -12.12 11.04 7.70
C GLY A 165 -10.97 11.55 8.57
N PHE A 166 -10.47 10.73 9.52
CA PHE A 166 -9.31 11.08 10.35
C PHE A 166 -8.06 11.41 9.52
N HIS A 167 -7.70 10.56 8.56
CA HIS A 167 -6.53 10.80 7.71
C HIS A 167 -6.72 12.01 6.79
N VAL A 168 -7.90 12.20 6.20
CA VAL A 168 -8.25 13.39 5.41
C VAL A 168 -8.04 14.68 6.22
N PHE A 169 -8.47 14.71 7.48
CA PHE A 169 -8.25 15.89 8.32
C PHE A 169 -6.79 16.11 8.70
N ARG A 170 -5.99 15.06 8.84
CA ARG A 170 -4.54 15.21 9.07
C ARG A 170 -3.84 15.84 7.87
N VAL A 171 -4.20 15.43 6.65
CA VAL A 171 -3.72 16.09 5.40
C VAL A 171 -4.12 17.57 5.39
N LEU A 172 -5.39 17.87 5.72
CA LEU A 172 -5.90 19.23 5.78
C LEU A 172 -5.18 20.08 6.83
N GLU A 173 -5.00 19.57 8.04
CA GLU A 173 -4.33 20.27 9.15
C GLU A 173 -2.87 20.56 8.85
N SER A 174 -2.13 19.60 8.27
CA SER A 174 -0.75 19.82 7.83
C SER A 174 -0.67 20.87 6.73
N THR A 175 -1.58 20.81 5.75
CA THR A 175 -1.69 21.85 4.70
C THR A 175 -2.01 23.22 5.30
N LEU A 176 -2.93 23.29 6.26
CA LEU A 176 -3.35 24.52 6.94
C LEU A 176 -2.21 25.14 7.75
N ARG A 177 -1.41 24.32 8.42
CA ARG A 177 -0.21 24.77 9.15
C ARG A 177 0.84 25.37 8.23
N ALA A 178 1.05 24.78 7.05
CA ALA A 178 1.95 25.33 6.04
C ALA A 178 1.37 26.63 5.45
N TYR A 179 0.07 26.64 5.15
CA TYR A 179 -0.62 27.80 4.60
C TYR A 179 -0.57 28.99 5.55
N TRP A 180 -0.86 28.77 6.84
CA TRP A 180 -0.72 29.79 7.88
C TRP A 180 0.68 30.40 7.89
N ASP A 181 1.73 29.57 7.94
CA ASP A 181 3.11 30.07 7.99
C ASP A 181 3.44 30.94 6.76
N CYS A 182 2.88 30.60 5.61
CA CYS A 182 3.03 31.35 4.36
C CYS A 182 2.31 32.71 4.40
N VAL A 183 1.02 32.73 4.73
CA VAL A 183 0.20 33.96 4.62
C VAL A 183 0.36 34.89 5.82
N SER A 184 0.79 34.37 6.96
CA SER A 184 0.97 35.14 8.20
C SER A 184 2.40 35.68 8.39
N ASP A 185 3.30 35.44 7.43
CA ASP A 185 4.74 35.71 7.58
C ASP A 185 5.33 35.05 8.84
N LYS A 186 5.03 33.75 9.01
CA LYS A 186 5.50 32.91 10.12
C LYS A 186 5.14 33.43 11.51
N LYS A 187 4.04 34.20 11.65
CA LYS A 187 3.46 34.51 12.96
C LYS A 187 3.19 33.23 13.75
N LYS A 188 3.22 33.36 15.08
CA LYS A 188 2.91 32.26 16.00
C LYS A 188 1.54 31.67 15.67
N ARG A 189 1.50 30.37 15.41
CA ARG A 189 0.27 29.62 15.13
C ARG A 189 -0.73 29.74 16.31
N PRO A 190 -2.04 29.84 16.04
CA PRO A 190 -3.07 29.83 17.07
C PRO A 190 -2.97 28.61 17.99
N LYS A 191 -3.30 28.80 19.27
CA LYS A 191 -3.32 27.72 20.28
C LYS A 191 -4.72 27.62 20.92
N PRO A 192 -5.31 26.42 21.02
CA PRO A 192 -4.85 25.17 20.42
C PRO A 192 -4.88 25.22 18.88
N ALA A 193 -4.00 24.45 18.22
CA ALA A 193 -3.81 24.45 16.77
C ALA A 193 -4.91 23.64 16.05
N THR A 194 -6.18 23.98 16.30
CA THR A 194 -7.36 23.35 15.68
C THR A 194 -7.78 24.10 14.42
N ILE A 195 -8.46 23.39 13.50
CA ILE A 195 -8.97 23.99 12.25
C ILE A 195 -9.80 25.25 12.53
N GLY A 196 -10.74 25.18 13.48
CA GLY A 196 -11.59 26.32 13.83
C GLY A 196 -10.83 27.54 14.37
N ASN A 197 -9.75 27.32 15.14
CA ASN A 197 -8.93 28.42 15.65
C ASN A 197 -8.10 29.08 14.55
N PHE A 198 -7.55 28.30 13.61
CA PHE A 198 -6.92 28.85 12.42
C PHE A 198 -7.91 29.64 11.58
N ALA A 199 -9.10 29.09 11.33
CA ALA A 199 -10.14 29.77 10.54
C ALA A 199 -10.52 31.13 11.16
N ARG A 200 -10.74 31.17 12.48
CA ARG A 200 -11.02 32.42 13.21
C ARG A 200 -9.87 33.42 13.09
N ALA A 201 -8.63 32.98 13.32
CA ALA A 201 -7.46 33.87 13.27
C ALA A 201 -7.21 34.42 11.85
N LEU A 202 -7.36 33.58 10.81
CA LEU A 202 -7.27 34.02 9.41
C LEU A 202 -8.30 35.11 9.10
N LYS A 203 -9.55 34.94 9.60
CA LYS A 203 -10.61 35.93 9.45
C LYS A 203 -10.32 37.23 10.20
N GLU A 204 -9.95 37.14 11.48
CA GLU A 204 -9.69 38.31 12.34
C GLU A 204 -8.50 39.14 11.85
N GLU A 205 -7.46 38.48 11.34
CA GLU A 205 -6.27 39.14 10.79
C GLU A 205 -6.39 39.45 9.29
N ASN A 206 -7.51 39.10 8.65
CA ASN A 206 -7.74 39.26 7.22
C ASN A 206 -6.61 38.67 6.34
N LEU A 207 -6.19 37.44 6.65
CA LEU A 207 -5.09 36.74 6.00
C LEU A 207 -5.60 35.71 4.97
N GLY A 208 -5.25 35.93 3.70
CA GLY A 208 -5.59 35.03 2.60
C GLY A 208 -6.93 35.35 1.94
N GLU A 209 -7.58 34.35 1.34
CA GLU A 209 -8.89 34.51 0.67
C GLU A 209 -10.08 34.08 1.55
N GLU A 210 -11.18 34.82 1.48
CA GLU A 210 -12.38 34.62 2.33
C GLU A 210 -12.95 33.22 2.29
N LYS A 211 -13.10 32.69 1.08
CA LYS A 211 -13.57 31.33 0.84
C LYS A 211 -12.79 30.28 1.65
N ILE A 212 -11.50 30.51 1.94
CA ILE A 212 -10.66 29.53 2.66
C ILE A 212 -11.08 29.45 4.12
N TRP A 213 -11.11 30.57 4.87
CA TRP A 213 -11.48 30.50 6.28
C TRP A 213 -12.95 30.21 6.52
N GLU A 214 -13.84 30.57 5.59
CA GLU A 214 -15.24 30.15 5.65
C GLU A 214 -15.38 28.62 5.48
N THR A 215 -14.70 28.04 4.48
CA THR A 215 -14.69 26.58 4.27
C THR A 215 -14.09 25.87 5.48
N LEU A 216 -12.98 26.36 6.04
CA LEU A 216 -12.36 25.78 7.24
C LEU A 216 -13.29 25.87 8.46
N SER A 217 -14.02 26.97 8.62
CA SER A 217 -15.01 27.13 9.69
C SER A 217 -16.15 26.12 9.54
N GLN A 218 -16.64 25.90 8.31
CA GLN A 218 -17.63 24.88 8.01
C GLN A 218 -17.09 23.47 8.32
N ILE A 219 -15.91 23.12 7.82
CA ILE A 219 -15.25 21.83 8.07
C ILE A 219 -15.13 21.57 9.57
N SER A 220 -14.62 22.55 10.32
CA SER A 220 -14.44 22.41 11.76
C SER A 220 -15.75 22.11 12.47
N ARG A 221 -16.82 22.84 12.13
CA ARG A 221 -18.11 22.77 12.83
C ARG A 221 -18.94 21.55 12.44
N LEU A 222 -19.01 21.25 11.14
CA LEU A 222 -19.95 20.27 10.59
C LEU A 222 -19.35 18.88 10.37
N HIS A 223 -18.02 18.77 10.28
CA HIS A 223 -17.37 17.50 9.95
C HIS A 223 -16.34 17.10 11.02
N ARG A 224 -15.33 17.94 11.27
CA ARG A 224 -14.21 17.56 12.17
C ARG A 224 -14.64 17.37 13.62
N ASN A 225 -15.33 18.35 14.21
CA ASN A 225 -15.72 18.30 15.61
C ASN A 225 -16.66 17.12 15.93
N PRO A 226 -17.67 16.81 15.09
CA PRO A 226 -18.48 15.60 15.27
C PRO A 226 -17.65 14.31 15.33
N ILE A 227 -16.74 14.08 14.38
CA ILE A 227 -15.93 12.85 14.28
C ILE A 227 -14.93 12.69 15.44
N MET A 228 -14.59 13.78 16.13
CA MET A 228 -13.78 13.70 17.35
C MET A 228 -14.52 13.08 18.54
N HIS A 229 -15.85 12.97 18.47
CA HIS A 229 -16.65 12.31 19.50
C HIS A 229 -16.62 10.78 19.29
N PRO A 230 -16.27 9.97 20.31
CA PRO A 230 -16.13 8.52 20.17
C PRO A 230 -17.37 7.77 19.65
N GLU A 231 -18.56 8.35 19.83
CA GLU A 231 -19.83 7.73 19.40
C GLU A 231 -20.23 8.08 17.97
N VAL A 232 -19.52 9.00 17.31
CA VAL A 232 -19.81 9.40 15.94
C VAL A 232 -18.97 8.56 14.99
N LEU A 233 -19.65 7.77 14.17
CA LEU A 233 -19.06 6.99 13.09
C LEU A 233 -19.51 7.58 11.76
N LEU A 234 -18.60 7.63 10.80
CA LEU A 234 -18.95 8.01 9.44
C LEU A 234 -19.51 6.81 8.67
N THR A 235 -20.35 7.09 7.68
CA THR A 235 -20.60 6.20 6.54
C THR A 235 -19.59 6.48 5.41
N ASN A 236 -19.52 5.60 4.40
CA ASN A 236 -18.67 5.86 3.23
C ASN A 236 -19.10 7.11 2.47
N GLU A 237 -20.39 7.38 2.38
CA GLU A 237 -20.93 8.58 1.74
C GLU A 237 -20.40 9.83 2.46
N GLU A 238 -20.54 9.87 3.79
CA GLU A 238 -20.03 10.99 4.60
C GLU A 238 -18.50 11.13 4.55
N ALA A 239 -17.76 10.02 4.43
CA ALA A 239 -16.32 10.03 4.24
C ALA A 239 -15.92 10.62 2.88
N ILE A 240 -16.65 10.28 1.81
CA ILE A 240 -16.45 10.84 0.47
C ILE A 240 -16.81 12.34 0.44
N GLU A 241 -17.90 12.74 1.09
CA GLU A 241 -18.27 14.15 1.25
C GLU A 241 -17.19 14.93 2.01
N THR A 242 -16.70 14.35 3.11
CA THR A 242 -15.61 14.91 3.93
C THR A 242 -14.33 15.06 3.10
N LEU A 243 -13.97 14.05 2.30
CA LEU A 243 -12.87 14.13 1.35
C LEU A 243 -13.10 15.26 0.33
N GLY A 244 -14.31 15.38 -0.23
CA GLY A 244 -14.65 16.41 -1.22
C GLY A 244 -14.44 17.84 -0.70
N ILE A 245 -15.00 18.16 0.48
CA ILE A 245 -14.86 19.50 1.07
C ILE A 245 -13.41 19.78 1.52
N ALA A 246 -12.72 18.80 2.10
CA ALA A 246 -11.33 18.93 2.51
C ALA A 246 -10.40 19.12 1.30
N ARG A 247 -10.60 18.33 0.23
CA ARG A 247 -9.87 18.45 -1.04
C ARG A 247 -10.03 19.84 -1.65
N SER A 248 -11.24 20.41 -1.59
CA SER A 248 -11.49 21.78 -2.05
C SER A 248 -10.67 22.81 -1.27
N ALA A 249 -10.68 22.73 0.07
CA ALA A 249 -9.89 23.62 0.93
C ALA A 249 -8.38 23.45 0.73
N ILE A 250 -7.89 22.21 0.67
CA ILE A 250 -6.48 21.87 0.38
C ILE A 250 -6.08 22.46 -0.97
N GLY A 251 -6.90 22.29 -2.01
CA GLY A 251 -6.63 22.82 -3.34
C GLY A 251 -6.57 24.35 -3.37
N ALA A 252 -7.43 25.03 -2.60
CA ALA A 252 -7.37 26.49 -2.48
C ALA A 252 -6.08 26.96 -1.80
N MET A 253 -5.70 26.35 -0.67
CA MET A 253 -4.45 26.68 0.03
C MET A 253 -3.20 26.35 -0.80
N ALA A 254 -3.20 25.21 -1.49
CA ALA A 254 -2.09 24.75 -2.32
C ALA A 254 -1.76 25.70 -3.47
N ARG A 255 -2.71 26.51 -3.97
CA ARG A 255 -2.43 27.52 -5.02
C ARG A 255 -1.55 28.66 -4.52
N VAL A 256 -1.59 28.96 -3.22
CA VAL A 256 -0.83 30.06 -2.60
C VAL A 256 0.53 29.57 -2.09
N LEU A 257 0.59 28.33 -1.61
CA LEU A 257 1.81 27.76 -1.06
C LEU A 257 2.97 27.72 -2.08
N PRO A 258 4.20 28.07 -1.68
CA PRO A 258 5.38 27.85 -2.52
C PRO A 258 5.73 26.36 -2.60
N GLU A 259 6.42 25.97 -3.67
CA GLU A 259 7.03 24.63 -3.76
C GLU A 259 8.17 24.48 -2.75
N ARG A 260 8.35 23.25 -2.26
CA ARG A 260 9.38 22.87 -1.28
C ARG A 260 10.23 21.72 -1.81
N PRO A 261 10.98 21.91 -2.91
CA PRO A 261 11.82 20.86 -3.48
C PRO A 261 12.95 20.43 -2.53
N ASP A 262 13.31 21.28 -1.56
CA ASP A 262 14.23 20.97 -0.47
C ASP A 262 13.81 19.74 0.35
N LEU A 263 12.51 19.47 0.43
CA LEU A 263 11.96 18.35 1.21
C LEU A 263 11.67 17.10 0.36
N LEU A 264 11.73 17.19 -0.97
CA LEU A 264 11.46 16.07 -1.88
C LEU A 264 12.63 15.08 -1.99
N ALA A 265 13.86 15.52 -1.71
CA ALA A 265 15.06 14.69 -1.79
C ALA A 265 15.04 13.47 -0.82
N HIS A 266 14.11 13.46 0.14
CA HIS A 266 13.90 12.34 1.06
C HIS A 266 12.94 11.26 0.54
N PHE A 267 12.22 11.50 -0.56
CA PHE A 267 11.21 10.56 -1.10
C PHE A 267 11.69 9.79 -2.35
N SER A 268 12.75 10.26 -3.01
CA SER A 268 13.26 9.68 -4.26
C SER A 268 14.02 8.36 -4.11
N SER A 269 14.17 7.81 -2.90
CA SER A 269 14.72 6.46 -2.69
C SER A 269 13.69 5.33 -2.74
N ASP A 270 12.39 5.62 -2.57
CA ASP A 270 11.37 4.59 -2.30
C ASP A 270 10.08 4.70 -3.12
N THR A 271 9.92 5.72 -3.98
CA THR A 271 8.80 5.75 -4.93
C THR A 271 9.09 4.81 -6.11
N PRO A 272 8.28 3.76 -6.36
CA PRO A 272 8.38 2.99 -7.58
C PRO A 272 8.14 3.93 -8.75
N SER A 273 9.00 3.86 -9.76
CA SER A 273 8.80 4.54 -11.04
C SER A 273 7.39 4.27 -11.55
N VAL A 274 6.65 5.34 -11.83
CA VAL A 274 5.30 5.29 -12.45
C VAL A 274 5.38 4.62 -13.81
#